data_AF-A0A855LGE4-F1
#
_entry.id   AF-A0A855LGE4-F1
#
_cell.length_a   1.000
_cell.length_b   1.000
_cell.length_c   1.000
_cell.angle_alpha   90.00
_cell.angle_beta   90.00
_cell.angle_gamma   90.00
#
_symmetry.space_group_name_H-M   'P 1'
#
loop_
_entity.id
_entity.type
_entity.pdbx_description
1 polymer ?
#
loop_
_entity_poly.entity_id
_entity_poly.type
_entity_poly.pdbx_seq_one_letter_code
_entity_poly.pdbx_strand_id
1 'polypeptide(L)'
;MKKLLIAAILVVTTVFYVGYYEALEDGDIETIVFIKKHPTFQMKFYNIHANDGEIRKVERLTAEERGWIIDYCRYRLGIDTDLKTQDDVEMCRKK
;
A
#
# COMPACT_ATOMS: atom_id res chain seq x y z
N MET A 1 -27.97 -22.33 4.73
CA MET A 1 -28.03 -21.13 3.87
C MET A 1 -27.49 -19.87 4.55
N LYS A 2 -28.07 -19.39 5.67
CA LYS A 2 -27.60 -18.17 6.36
C LYS A 2 -26.11 -18.17 6.75
N LYS A 3 -25.58 -19.29 7.25
CA LYS A 3 -24.16 -19.42 7.62
C LYS A 3 -23.20 -19.28 6.42
N LEU A 4 -23.57 -19.81 5.26
CA LEU A 4 -22.78 -19.71 4.04
C LEU A 4 -22.77 -18.28 3.48
N LEU A 5 -23.91 -17.60 3.56
CA LEU A 5 -24.03 -16.18 3.22
C LEU A 5 -23.13 -15.31 4.11
N ILE A 6 -23.15 -15.53 5.42
CA ILE A 6 -22.28 -14.81 6.36
C ILE A 6 -20.81 -15.08 6.05
N ALA A 7 -20.44 -16.34 5.80
CA ALA A 7 -19.06 -16.69 5.43
C ALA A 7 -18.62 -16.00 4.13
N ALA A 8 -19.48 -15.98 3.11
CA ALA A 8 -19.20 -15.30 1.84
C ALA A 8 -19.00 -13.79 2.04
N ILE A 9 -19.87 -13.14 2.83
CA ILE A 9 -19.73 -11.71 3.14
C ILE A 9 -18.40 -11.43 3.84
N LEU A 10 -18.00 -12.26 4.80
CA LEU A 10 -16.72 -12.10 5.50
C LEU A 10 -15.54 -12.24 4.55
N VAL A 11 -15.53 -13.25 3.68
CA VAL A 11 -14.46 -13.45 2.68
C VAL A 11 -14.37 -12.24 1.75
N VAL A 12 -15.51 -11.78 1.23
CA VAL A 12 -15.56 -10.61 0.35
C VAL A 12 -15.04 -9.37 1.07
N THR A 13 -15.47 -9.14 2.33
CA THR A 13 -15.01 -8.01 3.14
C THR A 13 -13.49 -8.06 3.34
N THR A 14 -12.92 -9.23 3.62
CA THR A 14 -11.47 -9.41 3.77
C THR A 14 -10.74 -9.06 2.48
N VAL A 15 -11.21 -9.51 1.31
CA VAL A 15 -10.57 -9.17 0.01
C VAL A 15 -10.55 -7.66 -0.23
N PHE A 16 -11.62 -6.96 0.11
CA PHE A 16 -11.71 -5.52 -0.09
C PHE A 16 -10.81 -4.71 0.86
N TYR A 17 -10.60 -5.20 2.09
CA TYR A 17 -9.99 -4.41 3.16
C TYR A 17 -8.64 -4.93 3.65
N VAL A 18 -8.16 -6.09 3.20
CA VAL A 18 -6.81 -6.57 3.54
C VAL A 18 -5.89 -6.40 2.35
N GLY A 19 -4.72 -5.83 2.58
CA GLY A 19 -3.63 -5.73 1.61
C GLY A 19 -2.31 -6.17 2.23
N TYR A 20 -1.28 -6.34 1.40
CA TYR A 20 0.08 -6.61 1.86
C TYR A 20 1.11 -5.96 0.94
N TYR A 21 2.32 -5.78 1.46
CA TYR A 21 3.51 -5.46 0.68
C TYR A 21 4.72 -6.25 1.21
N GLU A 22 5.75 -6.35 0.39
CA GLU A 22 7.01 -6.99 0.77
C GLU A 22 8.02 -5.91 1.19
N ALA A 23 8.73 -6.14 2.29
CA ALA A 23 9.81 -5.29 2.80
C ALA A 23 11.07 -6.12 2.93
N LEU A 24 12.23 -5.53 2.63
CA LEU A 24 13.52 -6.13 2.94
C LEU A 24 13.95 -5.65 4.33
N GLU A 25 13.89 -6.54 5.31
CA GLU A 25 14.29 -6.28 6.69
C GLU A 25 15.40 -7.26 7.09
N ASP A 26 16.53 -6.74 7.57
CA ASP A 26 17.71 -7.53 7.98
C ASP A 26 18.21 -8.57 6.94
N GLY A 27 17.99 -8.30 5.66
CA GLY A 27 18.41 -9.18 4.55
C GLY A 27 17.37 -10.23 4.15
N ASP A 28 16.24 -10.30 4.84
CA ASP A 28 15.12 -11.19 4.56
C ASP A 28 13.93 -10.41 3.98
N ILE A 29 13.15 -11.09 3.13
CA ILE A 29 11.90 -10.53 2.60
C ILE A 29 10.77 -10.83 3.59
N GLU A 30 10.26 -9.79 4.23
CA GLU A 30 9.10 -9.86 5.10
C GLU A 30 7.80 -9.46 4.38
N THR A 31 6.72 -10.18 4.66
CA THR A 31 5.38 -9.83 4.17
C THR A 31 4.63 -9.04 5.24
N ILE A 32 4.40 -7.76 4.97
CA ILE A 32 3.67 -6.86 5.87
C ILE A 32 2.22 -6.78 5.43
N VAL A 33 1.32 -7.33 6.26
CA VAL A 33 -0.13 -7.29 6.05
C VAL A 33 -0.74 -6.08 6.73
N PHE A 34 -1.70 -5.43 6.09
CA PHE A 34 -2.39 -4.26 6.63
C PHE A 34 -3.88 -4.21 6.28
N ILE A 35 -4.63 -3.46 7.09
CA ILE A 35 -6.02 -3.10 6.80
C ILE A 35 -6.01 -1.83 5.95
N LYS A 36 -6.57 -1.92 4.75
CA LYS A 36 -6.72 -0.81 3.81
C LYS A 36 -7.65 0.26 4.39
N LYS A 37 -7.32 1.53 4.16
CA LYS A 37 -8.13 2.70 4.53
C LYS A 37 -9.29 2.95 3.57
N HIS A 38 -9.16 2.50 2.32
CA HIS A 38 -10.21 2.53 1.30
C HIS A 38 -10.38 1.13 0.66
N PRO A 39 -11.59 0.72 0.28
CA PRO A 39 -11.81 -0.60 -0.31
C PRO A 39 -11.24 -0.67 -1.74
N THR A 40 -10.56 -1.79 -2.05
CA THR A 40 -10.12 -2.12 -3.41
C THR A 40 -9.88 -3.63 -3.52
N PHE A 41 -10.02 -4.18 -4.73
CA PHE A 41 -9.67 -5.57 -5.03
C PHE A 41 -8.15 -5.81 -5.09
N GLN A 42 -7.33 -4.76 -5.17
CA GLN A 42 -5.88 -4.88 -5.18
C GLN A 42 -5.37 -5.43 -3.85
N MET A 43 -4.68 -6.58 -3.86
CA MET A 43 -4.16 -7.23 -2.65
C MET A 43 -2.70 -6.87 -2.38
N LYS A 44 -1.85 -6.85 -3.42
CA LYS A 44 -0.42 -6.51 -3.32
C LYS A 44 -0.22 -5.02 -3.61
N PHE A 45 0.56 -4.39 -2.74
CA PHE A 45 0.99 -3.00 -2.85
C PHE A 45 2.51 -2.94 -2.87
N TYR A 46 3.04 -1.83 -3.35
CA TYR A 46 4.47 -1.57 -3.39
C TYR A 46 4.78 -0.37 -2.51
N ASN A 47 5.59 -0.59 -1.48
CA ASN A 47 6.15 0.49 -0.68
C ASN A 47 7.60 0.67 -1.09
N ILE A 48 7.88 1.66 -1.95
CA ILE A 48 9.25 1.92 -2.40
C ILE A 48 10.16 2.44 -1.27
N HIS A 49 9.58 2.76 -0.11
CA HIS A 49 10.25 3.15 1.12
C HIS A 49 10.32 2.03 2.16
N ALA A 50 9.88 0.80 1.83
CA ALA A 50 9.94 -0.33 2.74
C ALA A 50 11.39 -0.71 3.09
N ASN A 51 12.30 -0.50 2.14
CA ASN A 51 13.70 -0.85 2.28
C ASN A 51 14.50 0.36 2.76
N ASP A 52 15.52 0.11 3.58
CA ASP A 52 16.42 1.16 4.02
C ASP A 52 17.20 1.75 2.83
N GLY A 53 17.07 3.06 2.63
CA GLY A 53 17.65 3.75 1.49
C GLY A 53 17.29 5.23 1.44
N GLU A 54 17.85 5.93 0.45
CA GLU A 54 17.53 7.35 0.23
C GLU A 54 16.07 7.56 -0.17
N ILE A 55 15.49 8.66 0.30
CA ILE A 55 14.16 9.09 -0.15
C ILE A 55 14.24 9.37 -1.65
N ARG A 56 13.37 8.73 -2.42
CA ARG A 56 13.28 8.93 -3.87
C ARG A 56 12.89 10.39 -4.16
N LYS A 57 13.58 10.99 -5.13
CA LYS A 57 13.28 12.36 -5.58
C LYS A 57 12.09 12.34 -6.52
N VAL A 58 11.10 13.20 -6.30
CA VAL A 58 9.85 13.23 -7.08
C VAL A 58 10.13 13.38 -8.59
N GLU A 59 11.12 14.17 -9.00
CA GLU A 59 11.48 14.41 -10.41
C GLU A 59 12.11 13.18 -11.08
N ARG A 60 12.57 12.21 -10.30
CA ARG A 60 13.22 10.98 -10.80
C ARG A 60 12.27 9.78 -10.84
N LEU A 61 11.05 9.93 -10.32
CA LEU A 61 10.07 8.84 -10.30
C LEU A 61 9.50 8.60 -11.70
N THR A 62 9.51 7.34 -12.11
CA THR A 62 8.76 6.91 -13.30
C THR A 62 7.25 7.03 -13.06
N ALA A 63 6.44 7.00 -14.12
CA ALA A 63 4.98 7.01 -13.97
C ALA A 63 4.47 5.80 -13.15
N GLU A 64 5.13 4.65 -13.27
CA GLU A 64 4.81 3.45 -12.50
C GLU A 64 5.15 3.61 -11.02
N GLU A 65 6.36 4.08 -10.69
CA GLU A 65 6.75 4.33 -9.30
C GLU A 65 5.82 5.36 -8.64
N ARG A 66 5.39 6.38 -9.39
CA ARG A 66 4.38 7.35 -8.92
C ARG A 66 3.07 6.67 -8.58
N GLY A 67 2.57 5.80 -9.46
CA GLY A 67 1.35 5.01 -9.22
C GLY A 67 1.46 4.15 -7.95
N TRP A 68 2.60 3.49 -7.75
CA TRP A 68 2.85 2.68 -6.55
C TRP A 68 2.81 3.50 -5.26
N ILE A 69 3.46 4.66 -5.22
CA ILE A 69 3.42 5.52 -4.03
C ILE A 69 2.01 6.03 -3.78
N ILE A 70 1.29 6.47 -4.83
CA ILE A 70 -0.10 6.95 -4.70
C ILE A 70 -0.99 5.85 -4.13
N ASP A 71 -0.92 4.64 -4.67
CA ASP A 71 -1.68 3.49 -4.17
C ASP A 71 -1.32 3.18 -2.72
N TYR A 72 -0.03 3.09 -2.39
CA TYR A 72 0.39 2.86 -1.01
C TYR A 72 -0.14 3.95 -0.08
N CYS A 73 0.04 5.22 -0.43
CA CYS A 73 -0.39 6.35 0.39
C CYS A 73 -1.91 6.34 0.63
N ARG A 74 -2.70 6.11 -0.42
CA ARG A 74 -4.15 6.02 -0.34
C ARG A 74 -4.58 4.82 0.49
N TYR A 75 -4.17 3.62 0.11
CA TYR A 75 -4.72 2.40 0.69
C TYR A 75 -4.10 2.02 2.03
N ARG A 76 -2.80 2.23 2.24
CA ARG A 76 -2.14 1.94 3.53
C ARG A 76 -2.33 3.09 4.53
N LEU A 77 -2.09 4.32 4.10
CA LEU A 77 -2.02 5.48 5.00
C LEU A 77 -3.31 6.30 5.05
N GLY A 78 -4.20 6.18 4.06
CA GLY A 78 -5.45 6.93 3.98
C GLY A 78 -5.24 8.37 3.52
N ILE A 79 -4.17 8.61 2.76
CA ILE A 79 -3.78 9.94 2.27
C ILE A 79 -3.98 9.95 0.76
N ASP A 80 -4.83 10.86 0.29
CA ASP A 80 -4.98 11.15 -1.13
C ASP A 80 -3.97 12.22 -1.55
N THR A 81 -3.17 11.93 -2.58
CA THR A 81 -2.19 12.86 -3.15
C THR A 81 -2.04 12.64 -4.66
N ASP A 82 -1.72 13.72 -5.37
CA ASP A 82 -1.33 13.69 -6.78
C ASP A 82 0.18 13.44 -6.95
N LEU A 83 0.94 13.36 -5.84
CA LEU A 83 2.38 13.11 -5.81
C LEU A 83 3.20 14.08 -6.67
N LYS A 84 2.95 15.39 -6.55
CA LYS A 84 3.53 16.43 -7.40
C LYS A 84 4.81 17.02 -6.83
N THR A 85 4.96 17.00 -5.52
CA THR A 85 6.06 17.62 -4.76
C THR A 85 6.88 16.60 -4.00
N GLN A 86 8.06 17.01 -3.51
CA GLN A 86 8.86 16.14 -2.65
C GLN A 86 8.16 15.87 -1.31
N ASP A 87 7.44 16.85 -0.77
CA ASP A 87 6.66 16.72 0.46
C ASP A 87 5.58 15.63 0.33
N ASP A 88 4.97 15.49 -0.86
CA ASP A 88 4.04 14.40 -1.15
C ASP A 88 4.73 13.02 -1.08
N VAL A 89 5.98 12.90 -1.54
CA VAL A 89 6.74 11.65 -1.42
C VAL A 89 7.04 11.36 0.05
N GLU A 90 7.46 12.38 0.80
CA GLU A 90 7.84 12.23 2.20
C GLU A 90 6.66 11.86 3.11
N MET A 91 5.47 12.43 2.87
CA MET A 91 4.28 12.10 3.67
C MET A 91 3.86 10.64 3.49
N CYS A 92 4.15 10.06 2.33
CA CYS A 92 3.82 8.67 1.97
C CYS A 92 4.87 7.64 2.43
N ARG A 93 5.90 8.07 3.18
CA ARG A 93 7.01 7.22 3.66
C ARG A 93 6.72 6.44 4.95
N LYS A 94 5.63 6.73 5.66
CA LYS A 94 5.35 6.11 6.97
C LYS A 94 5.22 4.59 6.83
N LYS A 95 6.00 3.83 7.61
CA LYS A 95 5.91 2.35 7.72
C LYS A 95 4.62 1.93 8.46
#